data_AF-A0A1E2WV08-F1
#
_entry.id   AF-A0A1E2WV08-F1
#
_cell.length_a   1.000
_cell.length_b   1.000
_cell.length_c   1.000
_cell.angle_alpha   90.00
_cell.angle_beta   90.00
_cell.angle_gamma   90.00
#
_symmetry.space_group_name_H-M   'P 1'
#
loop_
_entity.id
_entity.type
_entity.pdbx_description
1 polymer ?
#
loop_
_entity_poly.entity_id
_entity_poly.type
_entity_poly.pdbx_seq_one_letter_code
_entity_poly.pdbx_strand_id
1 'polypeptide(L)'
;MKIQMIGHASIFVETQDCKVMMDPVLWDKFCEVTTSICPEREVIYEQIPEFDVLVISHRHLDHFDIRSLAYLPKNVDVFIPKDKLLEACLRKLGYSKIYALKDSDEVKIGSTTLIATRSENRVPEYGMVFADPSGVFWNQVDSSVNAKTINFVKSRYPVIDFLLASWQPMLETEYQYNQSLSFPFPGYSHILQLIGLIKPKAISPGANGFKFIDGSSWLNQVVFPVTQEQFCRDIGKVCPAVENIFSLQPGDICEIKDGTSTYISGKSQFVKTVEDDREKLHFSPVTVNGELIDRNPDNYDIHEMRKAIEEEVSLNLSPFFMEHKNDLFGEYCHWEVIYQIEIVFPDDSQKWYFDFSEETIQCKAGANPLANVFNIITASSFYGVLKCDKTWDYPGTGGHLRAFEKLYIASTHGTIRPDIKSVNISPLALRFPYEKLFESVLYKEVEKWGREYGNHQIEDENKTAMMKLGNTLIRVFPQNLNEQQLMTTSV
;
A
#
# COMPACT_ATOMS: atom_id res chain seq x y z
N MET A 1 17.04 1.61 29.02
CA MET A 1 15.80 2.29 28.58
C MET A 1 14.88 1.24 27.98
N LYS A 2 13.57 1.35 28.18
CA LYS A 2 12.60 0.38 27.70
C LYS A 2 11.40 1.10 27.09
N ILE A 3 11.10 0.80 25.82
CA ILE A 3 10.05 1.43 25.03
C ILE A 3 8.96 0.38 24.81
N GLN A 4 7.75 0.64 25.28
CA GLN A 4 6.59 -0.24 25.09
C GLN A 4 5.60 0.41 24.12
N MET A 5 5.23 -0.33 23.08
CA MET A 5 4.26 0.14 22.09
C MET A 5 2.85 -0.06 22.63
N ILE A 6 2.10 1.04 22.79
CA ILE A 6 0.69 0.97 23.17
C ILE A 6 -0.15 0.84 21.90
N GLY A 7 0.15 1.59 20.85
CA GLY A 7 -0.49 1.50 19.53
C GLY A 7 -0.52 2.85 18.83
N HIS A 8 -0.50 2.84 17.50
CA HIS A 8 -0.33 4.05 16.68
C HIS A 8 0.92 4.86 17.14
N ALA A 9 0.73 6.06 17.69
CA ALA A 9 1.80 6.92 18.20
C ALA A 9 2.01 6.79 19.72
N SER A 10 1.10 6.09 20.41
CA SER A 10 1.13 5.96 21.87
C SER A 10 2.25 5.01 22.31
N ILE A 11 3.17 5.53 23.11
CA ILE A 11 4.27 4.77 23.68
C ILE A 11 4.45 5.05 25.17
N PHE A 12 4.99 4.06 25.87
CA PHE A 12 5.47 4.20 27.24
C PHE A 12 6.98 3.98 27.29
N VAL A 13 7.72 4.98 27.76
CA VAL A 13 9.20 4.94 27.80
C VAL A 13 9.67 4.98 29.24
N GLU A 14 10.40 3.95 29.65
CA GLU A 14 11.09 3.88 30.94
C GLU A 14 12.57 4.20 30.71
N THR A 15 13.03 5.33 31.23
CA THR A 15 14.45 5.72 31.22
C THR A 15 15.09 5.41 32.57
N GLN A 16 16.38 5.72 32.70
CA GLN A 16 17.11 5.62 33.97
C GLN A 16 16.48 6.46 35.10
N ASP A 17 15.92 7.63 34.80
CA ASP A 17 15.52 8.62 35.81
C ASP A 17 14.03 8.95 35.83
N CYS A 18 13.27 8.59 34.78
CA CYS A 18 11.84 8.86 34.73
C CYS A 18 11.08 7.87 33.84
N LYS A 19 9.76 7.87 34.00
CA LYS A 19 8.83 7.18 33.11
C LYS A 19 8.00 8.21 32.35
N VAL A 20 7.88 8.00 31.04
CA VAL A 20 7.25 8.93 30.11
C VAL A 20 6.10 8.24 29.40
N MET A 21 4.90 8.81 29.52
CA MET A 21 3.76 8.50 28.64
C MET A 21 3.77 9.52 27.50
N MET A 22 3.79 9.05 26.24
CA MET A 22 3.79 9.94 25.07
C MET A 22 2.61 9.64 24.15
N ASP A 23 1.92 10.70 23.72
CA ASP A 23 0.77 10.70 22.81
C ASP A 23 -0.30 9.64 23.16
N PRO A 24 -0.83 9.62 24.40
CA PRO A 24 -1.69 8.53 24.84
C PRO A 24 -3.08 8.59 24.19
N VAL A 25 -3.36 7.59 23.34
CA VAL A 25 -4.69 7.17 22.92
C VAL A 25 -4.91 5.81 23.54
N LEU A 26 -5.78 5.73 24.55
CA LEU A 26 -5.99 4.52 25.35
C LEU A 26 -7.29 3.81 25.00
N TRP A 27 -8.22 4.50 24.31
CA TRP A 27 -9.52 3.96 23.92
C TRP A 27 -9.70 3.97 22.41
N ASP A 28 -10.28 2.89 21.92
CA ASP A 28 -10.99 2.84 20.64
C ASP A 28 -12.49 3.09 20.88
N LYS A 29 -13.22 3.72 19.96
CA LYS A 29 -12.80 4.41 18.72
C LYS A 29 -12.30 5.83 19.05
N PHE A 30 -11.42 6.42 18.23
CA PHE A 30 -10.87 7.77 18.42
C PHE A 30 -11.05 8.64 17.15
N CYS A 31 -10.49 9.85 17.14
CA CYS A 31 -10.66 10.85 16.06
C CYS A 31 -12.12 11.02 15.62
N GLU A 32 -12.97 11.50 16.53
CA GLU A 32 -14.41 11.66 16.26
C GLU A 32 -15.11 10.36 15.83
N VAL A 33 -14.64 9.22 16.37
CA VAL A 33 -15.22 7.87 16.14
C VAL A 33 -14.99 7.37 14.71
N THR A 34 -14.02 7.93 13.98
CA THR A 34 -13.71 7.55 12.59
C THR A 34 -12.60 6.52 12.46
N THR A 35 -11.81 6.32 13.52
CA THR A 35 -10.63 5.42 13.51
C THR A 35 -10.58 4.49 14.72
N SER A 36 -9.85 3.38 14.53
CA SER A 36 -9.43 2.47 15.59
C SER A 36 -7.98 2.04 15.40
N ILE A 37 -7.30 1.63 16.46
CA ILE A 37 -5.94 1.14 16.41
C ILE A 37 -5.89 -0.16 15.59
N CYS A 38 -4.81 -0.33 14.83
CA CYS A 38 -4.56 -1.50 14.00
C CYS A 38 -3.07 -1.88 14.11
N PRO A 39 -2.71 -3.12 14.51
CA PRO A 39 -3.57 -4.23 14.94
C PRO A 39 -4.54 -3.91 16.09
N GLU A 40 -5.65 -4.65 16.16
CA GLU A 40 -6.59 -4.52 17.27
C GLU A 40 -5.91 -4.90 18.59
N ARG A 41 -6.20 -4.13 19.64
CA ARG A 41 -5.53 -4.26 20.93
C ARG A 41 -6.48 -4.08 22.10
N GLU A 42 -6.05 -4.59 23.25
CA GLU A 42 -6.65 -4.36 24.55
C GLU A 42 -5.68 -3.56 25.42
N VAL A 43 -6.20 -2.55 26.14
CA VAL A 43 -5.51 -1.90 27.27
C VAL A 43 -6.08 -2.42 28.57
N ILE A 44 -5.20 -2.88 29.46
CA ILE A 44 -5.55 -3.26 30.82
C ILE A 44 -5.31 -2.03 31.70
N TYR A 45 -6.34 -1.19 31.83
CA TYR A 45 -6.25 0.15 32.40
C TYR A 45 -5.73 0.18 33.85
N GLU A 46 -6.02 -0.85 34.63
CA GLU A 46 -5.57 -1.00 36.02
C GLU A 46 -4.08 -1.34 36.13
N GLN A 47 -3.45 -1.77 35.03
CA GLN A 47 -2.03 -2.11 34.96
C GLN A 47 -1.18 -1.04 34.27
N ILE A 48 -1.79 0.07 33.83
CA ILE A 48 -1.04 1.21 33.29
C ILE A 48 -0.05 1.67 34.38
N PRO A 49 1.27 1.65 34.11
CA PRO A 49 2.25 1.99 35.14
C PRO A 49 2.15 3.46 35.54
N GLU A 50 2.50 3.78 36.78
CA GLU A 50 2.73 5.16 37.18
C GLU A 50 3.86 5.79 36.35
N PHE A 51 3.72 7.08 36.04
CA PHE A 51 4.70 7.85 35.28
C PHE A 51 4.80 9.29 35.77
N ASP A 52 5.94 9.91 35.47
CA ASP A 52 6.32 11.23 35.97
C ASP A 52 6.07 12.32 34.93
N VAL A 53 6.17 11.95 33.65
CA VAL A 53 6.16 12.87 32.52
C VAL A 53 5.11 12.44 31.49
N LEU A 54 4.31 13.41 31.06
CA LEU A 54 3.43 13.29 29.90
C LEU A 54 4.00 14.13 28.75
N VAL A 55 4.19 13.53 27.59
CA VAL A 55 4.58 14.23 26.36
C VAL A 55 3.41 14.19 25.39
N ILE A 56 3.06 15.34 24.83
CA ILE A 56 2.12 15.44 23.72
C ILE A 56 2.86 16.12 22.58
N SER A 57 3.07 15.41 21.48
CA SER A 57 3.84 15.87 20.32
C SER A 57 3.14 17.02 19.62
N HIS A 58 1.82 16.92 19.42
CA HIS A 58 0.99 17.91 18.77
C HIS A 58 -0.51 17.70 19.02
N ARG A 59 -1.34 18.53 18.38
CA ARG A 59 -2.75 18.71 18.72
C ARG A 59 -3.75 17.83 17.95
N HIS A 60 -3.31 17.02 16.99
CA HIS A 60 -4.25 16.14 16.26
C HIS A 60 -4.81 15.08 17.21
N LEU A 61 -6.04 14.64 16.96
CA LEU A 61 -6.84 13.87 17.93
C LEU A 61 -6.35 12.42 18.12
N ASP A 62 -5.51 11.95 17.23
CA ASP A 62 -4.77 10.69 17.24
C ASP A 62 -3.49 10.74 18.10
N HIS A 63 -3.14 11.93 18.61
CA HIS A 63 -2.05 12.15 19.58
C HIS A 63 -2.53 12.87 20.85
N PHE A 64 -3.56 13.69 20.70
CA PHE A 64 -4.16 14.54 21.73
C PHE A 64 -5.59 14.08 22.06
N ASP A 65 -5.73 12.83 22.53
CA ASP A 65 -7.04 12.29 22.88
C ASP A 65 -7.51 12.78 24.27
N ILE A 66 -8.58 13.58 24.26
CA ILE A 66 -9.17 14.17 25.47
C ILE A 66 -9.65 13.10 26.45
N ARG A 67 -10.18 11.96 25.96
CA ARG A 67 -10.69 10.89 26.83
C ARG A 67 -9.54 10.26 27.62
N SER A 68 -8.43 9.97 26.94
CA SER A 68 -7.21 9.44 27.55
C SER A 68 -6.62 10.40 28.57
N LEU A 69 -6.49 11.66 28.18
CA LEU A 69 -5.97 12.71 29.05
C LEU A 69 -6.89 12.97 30.25
N ALA A 70 -8.21 12.79 30.14
CA ALA A 70 -9.12 12.90 31.27
C ALA A 70 -8.91 11.78 32.31
N TYR A 71 -8.61 10.55 31.86
CA TYR A 71 -8.39 9.39 32.73
C TYR A 71 -7.02 9.43 33.46
N LEU A 72 -5.97 9.87 32.78
CA LEU A 72 -4.58 9.80 33.28
C LEU A 72 -4.32 10.67 34.52
N PRO A 73 -3.27 10.38 35.33
CA PRO A 73 -2.92 11.22 36.48
C PRO A 73 -2.59 12.67 36.07
N LYS A 74 -2.95 13.62 36.93
CA LYS A 74 -2.76 15.07 36.68
C LYS A 74 -1.52 15.66 37.34
N ASN A 75 -0.94 14.96 38.32
CA ASN A 75 0.26 15.38 39.04
C ASN A 75 1.54 14.86 38.34
N VAL A 76 1.69 15.23 37.07
CA VAL A 76 2.83 14.88 36.22
C VAL A 76 3.34 16.14 35.55
N ASP A 77 4.61 16.17 35.14
CA ASP A 77 5.12 17.25 34.29
C ASP A 77 4.68 17.01 32.84
N VAL A 78 4.10 18.02 32.20
CA VAL A 78 3.51 17.91 30.86
C VAL A 78 4.30 18.74 29.85
N PHE A 79 4.86 18.10 28.84
CA PHE A 79 5.57 18.75 27.74
C PHE A 79 4.71 18.78 26.49
N ILE A 80 4.54 19.98 25.93
CA ILE A 80 3.69 20.24 24.77
C ILE A 80 4.41 21.16 23.78
N PRO A 81 4.02 21.19 22.50
CA PRO A 81 4.43 22.27 21.62
C PRO A 81 3.78 23.59 22.08
N LYS A 82 4.26 24.71 21.52
CA LYS A 82 3.65 26.03 21.74
C LYS A 82 2.28 26.17 21.06
N ASP A 83 1.27 25.51 21.61
CA ASP A 83 -0.12 25.60 21.19
C ASP A 83 -1.01 26.00 22.38
N LYS A 84 -1.64 27.18 22.26
CA LYS A 84 -2.47 27.76 23.31
C LYS A 84 -3.77 26.98 23.54
N LEU A 85 -4.32 26.36 22.50
CA LEU A 85 -5.55 25.59 22.60
C LEU A 85 -5.29 24.29 23.35
N LEU A 86 -4.20 23.59 22.98
CA LEU A 86 -3.73 22.38 23.65
C LEU A 86 -3.49 22.66 25.14
N GLU A 87 -2.74 23.73 25.47
CA GLU A 87 -2.51 24.15 26.86
C GLU A 87 -3.82 24.43 27.61
N ALA A 88 -4.75 25.19 27.01
CA ALA A 88 -6.02 25.54 27.63
C ALA A 88 -6.89 24.31 27.93
N CYS A 89 -6.92 23.34 27.02
CA CYS A 89 -7.62 22.07 27.23
C CYS A 89 -7.01 21.26 28.36
N LEU A 90 -5.68 21.13 28.42
CA LEU A 90 -4.99 20.46 29.52
C LEU A 90 -5.25 21.12 30.88
N ARG A 91 -5.24 22.46 30.95
CA ARG A 91 -5.58 23.20 32.16
C ARG A 91 -7.02 22.92 32.61
N LYS A 92 -7.97 22.85 31.67
CA LYS A 92 -9.36 22.48 31.97
C LYS A 92 -9.49 21.04 32.48
N LEU A 93 -8.66 20.12 32.01
CA LEU A 93 -8.59 18.75 32.51
C LEU A 93 -7.90 18.63 33.88
N GLY A 94 -7.31 19.72 34.40
CA GLY A 94 -6.69 19.76 35.73
C GLY A 94 -5.18 19.58 35.75
N TYR A 95 -4.51 19.52 34.59
CA TYR A 95 -3.05 19.56 34.54
C TYR A 95 -2.55 20.97 34.90
N SER A 96 -1.62 21.06 35.85
CA SER A 96 -1.09 22.33 36.35
C SER A 96 0.36 22.60 35.93
N LYS A 97 1.17 21.56 35.78
CA LYS A 97 2.60 21.63 35.43
C LYS A 97 2.79 21.42 33.92
N ILE A 98 2.49 22.45 33.14
CA ILE A 98 2.55 22.39 31.68
C ILE A 98 3.69 23.30 31.20
N TYR A 99 4.58 22.76 30.37
CA TYR A 99 5.73 23.46 29.82
C TYR A 99 5.72 23.35 28.30
N ALA A 100 5.69 24.50 27.64
CA ALA A 100 5.74 24.56 26.18
C ALA A 100 7.19 24.51 25.68
N LEU A 101 7.51 23.53 24.86
CA LEU A 101 8.82 23.35 24.24
C LEU A 101 8.86 24.01 22.85
N LYS A 102 10.05 24.44 22.47
CA LYS A 102 10.43 24.86 21.11
C LYS A 102 11.30 23.79 20.46
N ASP A 103 11.47 23.92 19.15
CA ASP A 103 12.52 23.23 18.40
C ASP A 103 13.85 23.29 19.16
N SER A 104 14.46 22.12 19.35
CA SER A 104 15.76 21.93 20.00
C SER A 104 15.81 22.27 21.49
N ASP A 105 14.69 22.55 22.15
CA ASP A 105 14.66 22.65 23.61
C ASP A 105 15.04 21.28 24.22
N GLU A 106 15.89 21.33 25.25
CA GLU A 106 16.36 20.16 26.00
C GLU A 106 15.74 20.15 27.40
N VAL A 107 15.21 19.00 27.80
CA VAL A 107 14.76 18.73 29.17
C VAL A 107 15.72 17.73 29.80
N LYS A 108 16.23 18.04 30.99
CA LYS A 108 17.13 17.16 31.75
C LYS A 108 16.50 16.71 33.05
N ILE A 109 16.44 15.40 33.26
CA ILE A 109 15.92 14.74 34.46
C ILE A 109 16.98 13.73 34.88
N GLY A 110 17.77 14.06 35.91
CA GLY A 110 18.92 13.24 36.29
C GLY A 110 19.91 13.08 35.13
N SER A 111 20.20 11.83 34.75
CA SER A 111 21.02 11.47 33.59
C SER A 111 20.25 11.41 32.26
N THR A 112 18.92 11.45 32.31
CA THR A 112 18.02 11.41 31.16
C THR A 112 17.92 12.80 30.52
N THR A 113 18.08 12.85 29.19
CA THR A 113 17.86 14.03 28.36
C THR A 113 16.76 13.76 27.34
N LEU A 114 15.79 14.67 27.24
CA LEU A 114 14.78 14.69 26.19
C LEU A 114 15.03 15.90 25.27
N ILE A 115 14.96 15.73 23.95
CA ILE A 115 15.13 16.83 22.99
C ILE A 115 13.95 16.87 22.03
N ALA A 116 13.21 17.98 22.02
CA ALA A 116 12.15 18.23 21.05
C ALA A 116 12.77 18.49 19.66
N THR A 117 12.56 17.58 18.71
CA THR A 117 13.13 17.70 17.36
C THR A 117 12.19 18.46 16.45
N ARG A 118 12.73 19.45 15.74
CA ARG A 118 12.02 20.27 14.75
C ARG A 118 11.32 19.43 13.68
N SER A 119 10.07 19.78 13.39
CA SER A 119 9.31 19.37 12.20
C SER A 119 9.16 20.56 11.23
N GLU A 120 9.13 20.28 9.93
CA GLU A 120 8.83 21.29 8.90
C GLU A 120 7.32 21.42 8.60
N ASN A 121 6.46 20.70 9.32
CA ASN A 121 5.02 20.87 9.25
C ASN A 121 4.58 22.25 9.79
N ARG A 122 3.42 22.71 9.32
CA ARG A 122 2.84 24.00 9.74
C ARG A 122 2.18 23.94 11.11
N VAL A 123 1.76 22.76 11.53
CA VAL A 123 1.22 22.52 12.86
C VAL A 123 2.38 22.60 13.85
N PRO A 124 2.24 23.31 14.99
CA PRO A 124 3.23 23.26 16.05
C PRO A 124 3.35 21.82 16.57
N GLU A 125 4.43 21.14 16.20
CA GLU A 125 4.69 19.74 16.53
C GLU A 125 6.18 19.47 16.70
N TYR A 126 6.52 18.35 17.34
CA TYR A 126 7.87 17.84 17.39
C TYR A 126 7.91 16.31 17.48
N GLY A 127 9.00 15.74 16.97
CA GLY A 127 9.49 14.43 17.41
C GLY A 127 10.27 14.57 18.72
N MET A 128 10.71 13.45 19.29
CA MET A 128 11.43 13.46 20.56
C MET A 128 12.62 12.50 20.54
N VAL A 129 13.79 13.00 20.92
CA VAL A 129 14.95 12.16 21.26
C VAL A 129 14.94 11.91 22.76
N PHE A 130 15.12 10.67 23.16
CA PHE A 130 15.34 10.21 24.52
C PHE A 130 16.78 9.69 24.61
N ALA A 131 17.55 10.17 25.58
CA ALA A 131 18.91 9.70 25.81
C ALA A 131 19.17 9.54 27.30
N ASP A 132 19.72 8.40 27.71
CA ASP A 132 20.18 8.13 29.07
C ASP A 132 21.45 7.24 28.99
N PRO A 133 22.06 6.81 30.11
CA PRO A 133 23.26 5.96 30.08
C PRO A 133 23.11 4.64 29.33
N SER A 134 21.89 4.18 29.05
CA SER A 134 21.64 2.94 28.32
C SER A 134 21.69 3.10 26.81
N GLY A 135 21.43 4.30 26.27
CA GLY A 135 21.47 4.58 24.83
C GLY A 135 20.57 5.73 24.38
N VAL A 136 20.40 5.85 23.06
CA VAL A 136 19.67 6.93 22.39
C VAL A 136 18.52 6.37 21.55
N PHE A 137 17.31 6.80 21.85
CA PHE A 137 16.08 6.50 21.14
C PHE A 137 15.52 7.77 20.48
N TRP A 138 15.16 7.72 19.21
CA TRP A 138 14.48 8.81 18.52
C TRP A 138 13.09 8.37 18.03
N ASN A 139 12.04 9.02 18.55
CA ASN A 139 10.68 8.92 18.03
C ASN A 139 10.39 10.10 17.11
N GLN A 140 10.15 9.85 15.82
CA GLN A 140 9.83 10.92 14.86
C GLN A 140 8.35 11.33 14.88
N VAL A 141 7.45 10.45 15.34
CA VAL A 141 6.01 10.69 15.27
C VAL A 141 5.62 11.08 13.83
N ASP A 142 4.86 12.17 13.66
CA ASP A 142 4.37 12.69 12.37
C ASP A 142 5.32 13.73 11.77
N SER A 143 6.51 13.89 12.35
CA SER A 143 7.41 14.98 12.01
C SER A 143 7.87 14.90 10.55
N SER A 144 7.72 16.01 9.84
CA SER A 144 8.44 16.24 8.57
C SER A 144 9.90 16.61 8.88
N VAL A 145 10.76 15.60 9.01
CA VAL A 145 12.18 15.75 9.32
C VAL A 145 12.98 16.08 8.05
N ASN A 146 13.99 16.95 8.15
CA ASN A 146 14.93 17.21 7.06
C ASN A 146 16.40 16.99 7.47
N ALA A 147 17.32 17.14 6.51
CA ALA A 147 18.76 16.96 6.75
C ALA A 147 19.34 17.90 7.84
N LYS A 148 18.79 19.11 8.04
CA LYS A 148 19.25 20.02 9.09
C LYS A 148 18.89 19.48 10.48
N THR A 149 17.65 19.01 10.66
CA THR A 149 17.22 18.36 11.91
C THR A 149 18.04 17.11 12.19
N ILE A 150 18.28 16.28 11.17
CA ILE A 150 19.12 15.07 11.29
C ILE A 150 20.54 15.44 11.73
N ASN A 151 21.17 16.43 11.08
CA ASN A 151 22.51 16.88 11.44
C ASN A 151 22.58 17.47 12.84
N PHE A 152 21.54 18.20 13.26
CA PHE A 152 21.44 18.69 14.64
C PHE A 152 21.42 17.55 15.64
N VAL A 153 20.54 16.55 15.47
CA VAL A 153 20.46 15.39 16.36
C VAL A 153 21.79 14.64 16.38
N LYS A 154 22.37 14.37 15.20
CA LYS A 154 23.65 13.64 15.09
C LYS A 154 24.85 14.40 15.65
N SER A 155 24.79 15.74 15.71
CA SER A 155 25.83 16.54 16.39
C SER A 155 25.85 16.35 17.90
N ARG A 156 24.72 15.91 18.50
CA ARG A 156 24.60 15.62 19.93
C ARG A 156 24.76 14.14 20.22
N TYR A 157 24.17 13.30 19.38
CA TYR A 157 24.18 11.86 19.47
C TYR A 157 24.62 11.27 18.12
N PRO A 158 25.94 11.03 17.92
CA PRO A 158 26.46 10.52 16.65
C PRO A 158 25.85 9.17 16.23
N VAL A 159 25.35 8.41 17.21
CA VAL A 159 24.72 7.11 17.06
C VAL A 159 23.28 7.19 17.60
N ILE A 160 22.33 6.68 16.82
CA ILE A 160 20.93 6.48 17.22
C ILE A 160 20.73 4.98 17.39
N ASP A 161 20.55 4.51 18.62
CA ASP A 161 20.47 3.08 18.92
C ASP A 161 19.11 2.50 18.52
N PHE A 162 18.04 3.29 18.59
CA PHE A 162 16.72 2.91 18.10
C PHE A 162 15.98 4.10 17.46
N LEU A 163 15.38 3.88 16.29
CA LEU A 163 14.54 4.84 15.59
C LEU A 163 13.10 4.29 15.46
N LEU A 164 12.13 5.02 16.00
CA LEU A 164 10.74 4.93 15.56
C LEU A 164 10.55 5.95 14.44
N ALA A 165 10.51 5.44 13.21
CA ALA A 165 10.59 6.25 12.01
C ALA A 165 9.22 6.70 11.50
N SER A 166 9.16 7.89 10.91
CA SER A 166 8.14 8.18 9.90
C SER A 166 8.41 7.24 8.71
N TRP A 167 7.43 6.40 8.34
CA TRP A 167 7.73 5.19 7.55
C TRP A 167 6.90 5.04 6.28
N GLN A 168 5.82 5.80 6.13
CA GLN A 168 5.03 5.81 4.91
C GLN A 168 4.44 7.20 4.63
N PRO A 169 4.34 7.60 3.36
CA PRO A 169 3.42 8.66 2.97
C PRO A 169 1.98 8.15 3.08
N MET A 170 1.06 9.01 3.51
CA MET A 170 -0.36 8.68 3.57
C MET A 170 -1.14 9.47 2.52
N LEU A 171 -2.18 8.84 1.95
CA LEU A 171 -3.07 9.44 0.96
C LEU A 171 -4.44 9.79 1.58
N GLU A 172 -4.41 10.58 2.66
CA GLU A 172 -5.57 10.85 3.54
C GLU A 172 -6.71 11.62 2.87
N THR A 173 -6.37 12.50 1.93
CA THR A 173 -7.31 13.49 1.37
C THR A 173 -7.38 13.47 -0.16
N GLU A 174 -6.54 12.64 -0.78
CA GLU A 174 -6.25 12.66 -2.20
C GLU A 174 -7.49 12.27 -2.99
N TYR A 175 -8.27 11.29 -2.52
CA TYR A 175 -9.53 10.94 -3.16
C TYR A 175 -10.54 12.08 -3.11
N GLN A 176 -10.70 12.69 -1.94
CA GLN A 176 -11.69 13.73 -1.65
C GLN A 176 -11.42 15.01 -2.45
N TYR A 177 -10.15 15.31 -2.72
CA TYR A 177 -9.71 16.47 -3.49
C TYR A 177 -9.32 16.15 -4.94
N ASN A 178 -9.70 14.96 -5.46
CA ASN A 178 -9.46 14.55 -6.84
C ASN A 178 -7.97 14.65 -7.23
N GLN A 179 -7.10 14.17 -6.35
CA GLN A 179 -5.67 14.01 -6.57
C GLN A 179 -5.34 12.57 -6.96
N SER A 180 -4.07 12.34 -7.33
CA SER A 180 -3.60 11.02 -7.74
C SER A 180 -3.68 10.01 -6.60
N LEU A 181 -4.29 8.85 -6.88
CA LEU A 181 -4.27 7.68 -5.98
C LEU A 181 -3.16 6.68 -6.34
N SER A 182 -2.31 6.99 -7.30
CA SER A 182 -1.13 6.17 -7.61
C SER A 182 -0.17 6.16 -6.41
N PHE A 183 0.61 5.09 -6.30
CA PHE A 183 1.63 4.99 -5.25
C PHE A 183 2.54 6.23 -5.23
N PRO A 184 2.72 6.91 -4.08
CA PRO A 184 3.43 8.18 -3.97
C PRO A 184 4.96 8.00 -3.94
N PHE A 185 5.55 7.53 -5.05
CA PHE A 185 6.97 7.23 -5.16
C PHE A 185 7.92 8.35 -4.67
N PRO A 186 7.72 9.64 -5.03
CA PRO A 186 8.64 10.69 -4.58
C PRO A 186 8.64 10.86 -3.05
N GLY A 187 7.46 10.79 -2.43
CA GLY A 187 7.31 10.91 -0.98
C GLY A 187 7.97 9.74 -0.24
N TYR A 188 7.70 8.51 -0.70
CA TYR A 188 8.31 7.33 -0.10
C TYR A 188 9.83 7.29 -0.30
N SER A 189 10.33 7.63 -1.50
CA SER A 189 11.77 7.75 -1.77
C SER A 189 12.44 8.75 -0.85
N HIS A 190 11.78 9.87 -0.57
CA HIS A 190 12.32 10.90 0.31
C HIS A 190 12.45 10.39 1.75
N ILE A 191 11.43 9.68 2.26
CA ILE A 191 11.47 9.03 3.59
C ILE A 191 12.67 8.09 3.69
N LEU A 192 12.84 7.19 2.72
CA LEU A 192 13.96 6.24 2.70
C LEU A 192 15.32 6.95 2.69
N GLN A 193 15.47 8.00 1.87
CA GLN A 193 16.70 8.80 1.83
C GLN A 193 17.02 9.45 3.18
N LEU A 194 16.03 10.02 3.86
CA LEU A 194 16.21 10.64 5.17
C LEU A 194 16.64 9.61 6.22
N ILE A 195 16.03 8.42 6.24
CA ILE A 195 16.46 7.32 7.13
C ILE A 195 17.90 6.90 6.80
N GLY A 196 18.27 6.87 5.51
CA GLY A 196 19.64 6.67 5.03
C GLY A 196 20.68 7.67 5.54
N LEU A 197 20.26 8.89 5.91
CA LEU A 197 21.12 9.89 6.55
C LEU A 197 21.25 9.67 8.06
N ILE A 198 20.18 9.18 8.70
CA ILE A 198 20.15 8.88 10.14
C ILE A 198 21.08 7.70 10.44
N LYS A 199 20.94 6.59 9.69
CA LYS A 199 21.68 5.33 9.89
C LYS A 199 21.56 4.82 11.34
N PRO A 200 20.35 4.52 11.82
CA PRO A 200 20.17 3.98 13.17
C PRO A 200 20.76 2.57 13.28
N LYS A 201 21.01 2.08 14.50
CA LYS A 201 21.38 0.67 14.72
C LYS A 201 20.16 -0.27 14.65
N ALA A 202 19.03 0.20 15.15
CA ALA A 202 17.75 -0.50 15.08
C ALA A 202 16.62 0.43 14.65
N ILE A 203 15.60 -0.11 14.00
CA ILE A 203 14.48 0.66 13.45
C ILE A 203 13.18 -0.12 13.43
N SER A 204 12.09 0.60 13.70
CA SER A 204 10.72 0.14 13.48
C SER A 204 9.88 1.25 12.84
N PRO A 205 8.86 0.90 12.04
CA PRO A 205 7.72 1.78 11.77
C PRO A 205 7.23 2.46 13.05
N GLY A 206 7.06 3.78 13.02
CA GLY A 206 6.51 4.61 14.10
C GLY A 206 5.00 4.77 14.01
N ALA A 207 4.52 6.01 14.16
CA ALA A 207 3.10 6.39 14.03
C ALA A 207 2.50 5.92 12.68
N ASN A 208 1.17 5.94 12.56
CA ASN A 208 0.35 5.35 11.46
C ASN A 208 -0.08 3.88 11.66
N GLY A 209 -0.18 3.42 12.92
CA GLY A 209 -0.79 2.13 13.30
C GLY A 209 -2.28 2.22 13.62
N PHE A 210 -3.12 2.64 12.66
CA PHE A 210 -4.57 2.74 12.81
C PHE A 210 -5.30 2.38 11.52
N LYS A 211 -6.62 2.16 11.61
CA LYS A 211 -7.54 1.94 10.50
C LYS A 211 -8.74 2.87 10.61
N PHE A 212 -9.33 3.23 9.47
CA PHE A 212 -10.68 3.78 9.39
C PHE A 212 -11.72 2.67 9.60
N ILE A 213 -12.87 3.04 10.12
CA ILE A 213 -13.93 2.12 10.54
C ILE A 213 -15.31 2.60 10.07
N ASP A 214 -16.31 1.73 10.20
CA ASP A 214 -17.70 1.97 9.81
C ASP A 214 -17.82 2.59 8.41
N GLY A 215 -18.53 3.72 8.26
CA GLY A 215 -18.74 4.40 6.97
C GLY A 215 -17.48 4.98 6.32
N SER A 216 -16.35 5.02 7.05
CA SER A 216 -15.07 5.52 6.53
C SER A 216 -14.10 4.39 6.18
N SER A 217 -14.45 3.12 6.42
CA SER A 217 -13.53 1.97 6.26
C SER A 217 -13.00 1.80 4.83
N TRP A 218 -13.73 2.28 3.82
CA TRP A 218 -13.30 2.28 2.43
C TRP A 218 -11.99 3.06 2.20
N LEU A 219 -11.67 4.04 3.07
CA LEU A 219 -10.42 4.80 3.00
C LEU A 219 -9.18 3.94 3.25
N ASN A 220 -9.31 2.82 3.96
CA ASN A 220 -8.18 1.94 4.23
C ASN A 220 -7.52 1.40 2.95
N GLN A 221 -8.28 1.31 1.86
CA GLN A 221 -7.79 0.86 0.55
C GLN A 221 -6.95 1.94 -0.17
N VAL A 222 -6.91 3.17 0.36
CA VAL A 222 -6.24 4.31 -0.28
C VAL A 222 -5.14 4.86 0.62
N VAL A 223 -5.43 5.06 1.90
CA VAL A 223 -4.62 5.91 2.78
C VAL A 223 -3.24 5.32 3.10
N PHE A 224 -3.07 4.00 3.04
CA PHE A 224 -1.86 3.29 3.48
C PHE A 224 -1.17 2.54 2.33
N PRO A 225 -0.32 3.19 1.51
CA PRO A 225 0.29 2.57 0.34
C PRO A 225 1.33 1.49 0.66
N VAL A 226 1.93 1.55 1.85
CA VAL A 226 3.10 0.74 2.24
C VAL A 226 2.73 -0.17 3.41
N THR A 227 3.03 -1.46 3.30
CA THR A 227 2.91 -2.41 4.41
C THR A 227 4.14 -2.32 5.31
N GLN A 228 4.01 -2.69 6.58
CA GLN A 228 5.15 -2.70 7.49
C GLN A 228 6.26 -3.64 7.00
N GLU A 229 5.88 -4.79 6.43
CA GLU A 229 6.78 -5.78 5.85
C GLU A 229 7.57 -5.19 4.66
N GLN A 230 6.88 -4.45 3.79
CA GLN A 230 7.52 -3.77 2.66
C GLN A 230 8.51 -2.71 3.15
N PHE A 231 8.12 -1.90 4.14
CA PHE A 231 9.01 -0.90 4.74
C PHE A 231 10.27 -1.56 5.31
N CYS A 232 10.12 -2.60 6.15
CA CYS A 232 11.25 -3.31 6.73
C CYS A 232 12.18 -3.90 5.65
N ARG A 233 11.63 -4.51 4.59
CA ARG A 233 12.40 -5.00 3.43
C ARG A 233 13.20 -3.88 2.77
N ASP A 234 12.58 -2.73 2.55
CA ASP A 234 13.21 -1.60 1.89
C ASP A 234 14.32 -0.98 2.73
N ILE A 235 14.15 -0.90 4.06
CA ILE A 235 15.20 -0.45 4.97
C ILE A 235 16.41 -1.36 4.92
N GLY A 236 16.23 -2.68 4.80
CA GLY A 236 17.35 -3.62 4.62
C GLY A 236 18.19 -3.32 3.37
N LYS A 237 17.56 -2.82 2.30
CA LYS A 237 18.25 -2.41 1.06
C LYS A 237 18.88 -1.01 1.17
N VAL A 238 18.20 -0.07 1.83
CA VAL A 238 18.63 1.34 1.94
C VAL A 238 19.72 1.52 2.98
N CYS A 239 19.67 0.74 4.07
CA CYS A 239 20.62 0.79 5.18
C CYS A 239 21.10 -0.61 5.55
N PRO A 240 21.95 -1.27 4.74
CA PRO A 240 22.43 -2.63 5.01
C PRO A 240 23.22 -2.81 6.31
N ALA A 241 23.65 -1.71 6.92
CA ALA A 241 24.37 -1.70 8.19
C ALA A 241 23.43 -1.67 9.43
N VAL A 242 22.12 -1.53 9.24
CA VAL A 242 21.16 -1.63 10.35
C VAL A 242 21.10 -3.09 10.78
N GLU A 243 21.37 -3.34 12.06
CA GLU A 243 21.47 -4.70 12.60
C GLU A 243 20.07 -5.29 12.87
N ASN A 244 19.16 -4.46 13.38
CA ASN A 244 17.82 -4.90 13.82
C ASN A 244 16.71 -4.10 13.14
N ILE A 245 15.95 -4.77 12.26
CA ILE A 245 14.77 -4.22 11.59
C ILE A 245 13.56 -5.05 12.02
N PHE A 246 12.58 -4.43 12.66
CA PHE A 246 11.38 -5.10 13.17
C PHE A 246 10.19 -4.14 13.16
N SER A 247 8.98 -4.66 13.41
CA SER A 247 7.75 -3.87 13.51
C SER A 247 7.14 -4.04 14.88
N LEU A 248 7.23 -3.01 15.73
CA LEU A 248 6.58 -3.00 17.04
C LEU A 248 5.05 -2.99 16.88
N GLN A 249 4.40 -4.04 17.36
CA GLN A 249 2.95 -4.12 17.50
C GLN A 249 2.52 -3.71 18.90
N PRO A 250 1.22 -3.39 19.12
CA PRO A 250 0.68 -3.17 20.45
C PRO A 250 1.04 -4.28 21.45
N GLY A 251 1.70 -3.91 22.54
CA GLY A 251 2.17 -4.81 23.59
C GLY A 251 3.62 -5.29 23.42
N ASP A 252 4.28 -4.98 22.30
CA ASP A 252 5.70 -5.24 22.10
C ASP A 252 6.59 -4.23 22.82
N ILE A 253 7.86 -4.60 22.99
CA ILE A 253 8.86 -3.83 23.72
C ILE A 253 10.16 -3.78 22.91
N CYS A 254 10.77 -2.60 22.85
CA CYS A 254 12.18 -2.44 22.51
C CYS A 254 12.97 -2.05 23.76
N GLU A 255 13.93 -2.86 24.18
CA GLU A 255 14.82 -2.57 25.29
C GLU A 255 16.19 -2.14 24.77
N ILE A 256 16.70 -1.01 25.26
CA ILE A 256 18.03 -0.49 24.95
C ILE A 256 18.91 -0.65 26.19
N LYS A 257 20.03 -1.35 26.02
CA LYS A 257 21.05 -1.56 27.05
C LYS A 257 22.43 -1.48 26.42
N ASP A 258 23.31 -0.66 26.98
CA ASP A 258 24.68 -0.45 26.52
C ASP A 258 24.74 -0.15 24.99
N GLY A 259 23.79 0.66 24.50
CA GLY A 259 23.64 1.02 23.09
C GLY A 259 23.20 -0.12 22.16
N THR A 260 22.69 -1.23 22.71
CA THR A 260 22.15 -2.37 21.96
C THR A 260 20.65 -2.44 22.14
N SER A 261 19.91 -2.49 21.02
CA SER A 261 18.44 -2.53 21.01
C SER A 261 17.93 -3.96 20.79
N THR A 262 17.09 -4.45 21.70
CA THR A 262 16.51 -5.79 21.67
C THR A 262 14.99 -5.72 21.53
N TYR A 263 14.46 -6.35 20.49
CA TYR A 263 13.01 -6.50 20.28
C TYR A 263 12.46 -7.67 21.09
N ILE A 264 11.36 -7.43 21.81
CA ILE A 264 10.70 -8.40 22.68
C ILE A 264 9.19 -8.35 22.42
N SER A 265 8.66 -9.40 21.79
CA SER A 265 7.24 -9.44 21.40
C SER A 265 6.30 -9.77 22.56
N GLY A 266 5.18 -9.03 22.65
CA GLY A 266 4.03 -9.33 23.50
C GLY A 266 4.31 -9.39 25.01
N LYS A 267 5.29 -8.62 25.51
CA LYS A 267 5.70 -8.64 26.92
C LYS A 267 5.20 -7.47 27.76
N SER A 268 4.47 -6.53 27.17
CA SER A 268 3.80 -5.50 27.97
C SER A 268 2.80 -6.14 28.94
N GLN A 269 2.71 -5.58 30.13
CA GLN A 269 1.76 -6.05 31.15
C GLN A 269 0.37 -5.40 30.98
N PHE A 270 0.29 -4.25 30.31
CA PHE A 270 -0.92 -3.43 30.24
C PHE A 270 -1.47 -3.23 28.84
N VAL A 271 -0.82 -3.78 27.81
CA VAL A 271 -1.29 -3.76 26.42
C VAL A 271 -1.08 -5.13 25.79
N LYS A 272 -2.08 -5.61 25.05
CA LYS A 272 -1.99 -6.86 24.28
C LYS A 272 -2.60 -6.67 22.91
N THR A 273 -1.94 -7.15 21.87
CA THR A 273 -2.58 -7.35 20.56
C THR A 273 -3.62 -8.46 20.68
N VAL A 274 -4.84 -8.19 20.22
CA VAL A 274 -5.98 -9.13 20.24
C VAL A 274 -6.11 -9.82 18.89
N GLU A 275 -6.07 -9.05 17.81
CA GLU A 275 -6.20 -9.53 16.43
C GLU A 275 -5.24 -8.74 15.53
N ASP A 276 -4.45 -9.44 14.71
CA ASP A 276 -3.71 -8.83 13.63
C ASP A 276 -4.60 -8.68 12.41
N ASP A 277 -5.21 -7.50 12.28
CA ASP A 277 -6.16 -7.20 11.22
C ASP A 277 -5.64 -6.18 10.21
N ARG A 278 -4.30 -6.10 10.07
CA ARG A 278 -3.60 -5.19 9.13
C ARG A 278 -3.94 -5.46 7.67
N GLU A 279 -4.50 -6.62 7.33
CA GLU A 279 -5.04 -6.92 6.00
C GLU A 279 -6.14 -5.94 5.57
N LYS A 280 -6.85 -5.32 6.53
CA LYS A 280 -7.85 -4.28 6.26
C LYS A 280 -7.22 -3.00 5.71
N LEU A 281 -5.91 -2.80 5.90
CA LEU A 281 -5.12 -1.66 5.42
C LEU A 281 -4.53 -1.89 4.02
N HIS A 282 -4.86 -2.99 3.35
CA HIS A 282 -4.30 -3.28 2.03
C HIS A 282 -4.66 -2.22 1.00
N PHE A 283 -3.62 -1.55 0.49
CA PHE A 283 -3.72 -0.59 -0.59
C PHE A 283 -4.30 -1.21 -1.86
N SER A 284 -5.46 -0.72 -2.29
CA SER A 284 -6.15 -1.07 -3.52
C SER A 284 -6.93 0.16 -4.02
N PRO A 285 -6.27 1.13 -4.68
CA PRO A 285 -6.89 2.39 -5.10
C PRO A 285 -7.96 2.20 -6.19
N VAL A 286 -8.05 1.00 -6.77
CA VAL A 286 -9.01 0.65 -7.82
C VAL A 286 -10.33 0.08 -7.28
N THR A 287 -10.46 -0.11 -5.96
CA THR A 287 -11.67 -0.66 -5.31
C THR A 287 -12.41 0.37 -4.45
N VAL A 288 -12.08 1.65 -4.60
CA VAL A 288 -12.67 2.76 -3.82
C VAL A 288 -14.19 2.89 -3.99
N ASN A 289 -14.71 2.61 -5.18
CA ASN A 289 -16.15 2.64 -5.45
C ASN A 289 -16.90 1.41 -4.92
N GLY A 290 -16.22 0.55 -4.16
CA GLY A 290 -16.68 -0.75 -3.69
C GLY A 290 -15.89 -1.89 -4.31
N GLU A 291 -16.05 -3.05 -3.68
CA GLU A 291 -15.52 -4.31 -4.20
C GLU A 291 -16.05 -4.56 -5.62
N LEU A 292 -15.20 -5.18 -6.45
CA LEU A 292 -15.63 -5.66 -7.73
C LEU A 292 -16.70 -6.76 -7.49
N ILE A 293 -17.78 -6.77 -8.28
CA ILE A 293 -18.87 -7.74 -8.13
C ILE A 293 -19.01 -8.52 -9.43
N ASP A 294 -18.97 -9.85 -9.33
CA ASP A 294 -19.28 -10.72 -10.45
C ASP A 294 -20.78 -11.07 -10.48
N ARG A 295 -21.49 -10.60 -11.50
CA ARG A 295 -22.91 -10.91 -11.70
C ARG A 295 -23.15 -12.14 -12.57
N ASN A 296 -22.09 -12.74 -13.11
CA ASN A 296 -22.15 -13.86 -14.04
C ASN A 296 -23.18 -13.66 -15.18
N PRO A 297 -22.99 -12.61 -16.02
CA PRO A 297 -24.00 -12.22 -17.01
C PRO A 297 -24.29 -13.29 -18.06
N ASP A 298 -23.33 -14.17 -18.33
CA ASP A 298 -23.45 -15.27 -19.28
C ASP A 298 -24.05 -16.55 -18.66
N ASN A 299 -24.42 -16.51 -17.36
CA ASN A 299 -24.99 -17.63 -16.59
C ASN A 299 -24.15 -18.92 -16.63
N TYR A 300 -22.82 -18.79 -16.54
CA TYR A 300 -21.93 -19.94 -16.42
C TYR A 300 -22.22 -20.76 -15.16
N ASP A 301 -22.03 -22.08 -15.22
CA ASP A 301 -22.09 -22.91 -14.02
C ASP A 301 -20.95 -22.53 -13.07
N ILE A 302 -21.30 -22.16 -11.83
CA ILE A 302 -20.32 -21.62 -10.86
C ILE A 302 -19.27 -22.67 -10.49
N HIS A 303 -19.65 -23.94 -10.41
CA HIS A 303 -18.73 -25.00 -10.02
C HIS A 303 -17.75 -25.33 -11.15
N GLU A 304 -18.22 -25.41 -12.40
CA GLU A 304 -17.35 -25.58 -13.56
C GLU A 304 -16.42 -24.38 -13.77
N MET A 305 -16.94 -23.17 -13.60
CA MET A 305 -16.18 -21.93 -13.69
C MET A 305 -15.05 -21.90 -12.65
N ARG A 306 -15.39 -22.16 -11.38
CA ARG A 306 -14.43 -22.22 -10.28
C ARG A 306 -13.34 -23.27 -10.53
N LYS A 307 -13.73 -24.49 -10.88
CA LYS A 307 -12.79 -25.57 -11.17
C LYS A 307 -11.80 -25.20 -12.29
N ALA A 308 -12.30 -24.64 -13.39
CA ALA A 308 -11.43 -24.29 -14.52
C ALA A 308 -10.48 -23.12 -14.19
N ILE A 309 -10.95 -22.14 -13.42
CA ILE A 309 -10.11 -21.03 -12.96
C ILE A 309 -9.05 -21.52 -11.98
N GLU A 310 -9.43 -22.35 -11.01
CA GLU A 310 -8.50 -22.93 -10.05
C GLU A 310 -7.43 -23.78 -10.74
N GLU A 311 -7.81 -24.57 -11.75
CA GLU A 311 -6.89 -25.31 -12.62
C GLU A 311 -5.94 -24.37 -13.37
N GLU A 312 -6.45 -23.31 -14.01
CA GLU A 312 -5.60 -22.36 -14.72
C GLU A 312 -4.61 -21.67 -13.76
N VAL A 313 -5.11 -21.08 -12.68
CA VAL A 313 -4.29 -20.28 -11.76
C VAL A 313 -3.32 -21.16 -10.97
N SER A 314 -3.77 -22.30 -10.45
CA SER A 314 -2.95 -23.13 -9.57
C SER A 314 -2.01 -24.08 -10.30
N LEU A 315 -2.37 -24.51 -11.53
CA LEU A 315 -1.63 -25.55 -12.25
C LEU A 315 -1.01 -25.07 -13.56
N ASN A 316 -1.65 -24.17 -14.32
CA ASN A 316 -1.18 -23.80 -15.67
C ASN A 316 -0.34 -22.53 -15.69
N LEU A 317 -0.61 -21.54 -14.83
CA LEU A 317 0.15 -20.30 -14.79
C LEU A 317 1.60 -20.51 -14.35
N SER A 318 1.88 -21.36 -13.35
CA SER A 318 3.26 -21.61 -12.90
C SER A 318 4.16 -22.21 -13.99
N PRO A 319 3.77 -23.30 -14.70
CA PRO A 319 4.52 -23.78 -15.86
C PRO A 319 4.70 -22.72 -16.94
N PHE A 320 3.67 -21.94 -17.25
CA PHE A 320 3.76 -20.86 -18.25
C PHE A 320 4.78 -19.79 -17.86
N PHE A 321 4.76 -19.33 -16.60
CA PHE A 321 5.74 -18.36 -16.10
C PHE A 321 7.16 -18.93 -16.09
N MET A 322 7.32 -20.22 -15.80
CA MET A 322 8.62 -20.90 -15.83
C MET A 322 9.15 -21.10 -17.24
N GLU A 323 8.32 -21.53 -18.18
CA GLU A 323 8.66 -21.69 -19.60
C GLU A 323 9.14 -20.36 -20.19
N HIS A 324 8.44 -19.26 -19.85
CA HIS A 324 8.71 -17.93 -20.36
C HIS A 324 9.51 -17.02 -19.42
N LYS A 325 10.21 -17.60 -18.44
CA LYS A 325 10.91 -16.84 -17.40
C LYS A 325 11.95 -15.87 -17.97
N ASN A 326 12.66 -16.30 -19.01
CA ASN A 326 13.81 -15.58 -19.57
C ASN A 326 13.49 -14.73 -20.81
N ASP A 327 12.29 -14.87 -21.40
CA ASP A 327 11.86 -14.11 -22.57
C ASP A 327 10.76 -13.09 -22.23
N LEU A 328 9.55 -13.51 -21.86
CA LEU A 328 8.43 -12.63 -21.57
C LEU A 328 8.53 -12.02 -20.17
N PHE A 329 9.12 -12.76 -19.22
CA PHE A 329 9.16 -12.39 -17.80
C PHE A 329 10.55 -11.99 -17.29
N GLY A 330 11.52 -11.74 -18.19
CA GLY A 330 12.88 -11.33 -17.80
C GLY A 330 12.89 -10.04 -16.97
N GLU A 331 12.11 -9.03 -17.38
CA GLU A 331 11.93 -7.80 -16.61
C GLU A 331 11.23 -8.05 -15.28
N TYR A 332 10.27 -8.97 -15.22
CA TYR A 332 9.58 -9.31 -13.97
C TYR A 332 10.54 -9.92 -12.94
N CYS A 333 11.45 -10.78 -13.39
CA CYS A 333 12.53 -11.30 -12.55
C CYS A 333 13.52 -10.20 -12.14
N HIS A 334 13.90 -9.31 -13.07
CA HIS A 334 14.80 -8.20 -12.77
C HIS A 334 14.25 -7.24 -11.70
N TRP A 335 12.96 -6.93 -11.79
CA TRP A 335 12.26 -6.02 -10.87
C TRP A 335 11.71 -6.72 -9.63
N GLU A 336 12.02 -8.00 -9.42
CA GLU A 336 11.56 -8.80 -8.27
C GLU A 336 10.03 -8.70 -8.09
N VAL A 337 9.29 -8.86 -9.19
CA VAL A 337 7.83 -8.73 -9.16
C VAL A 337 7.22 -9.82 -8.27
N ILE A 338 6.35 -9.41 -7.36
CA ILE A 338 5.46 -10.29 -6.63
C ILE A 338 4.06 -9.98 -7.15
N TYR A 339 3.58 -10.86 -8.04
CA TYR A 339 2.33 -10.70 -8.74
C TYR A 339 1.17 -11.25 -7.90
N GLN A 340 0.21 -10.40 -7.55
CA GLN A 340 -1.00 -10.75 -6.83
C GLN A 340 -2.20 -10.78 -7.78
N ILE A 341 -2.94 -11.88 -7.77
CA ILE A 341 -4.22 -12.03 -8.47
C ILE A 341 -5.34 -12.26 -7.46
N GLU A 342 -6.45 -11.56 -7.67
CA GLU A 342 -7.73 -11.80 -7.01
C GLU A 342 -8.78 -12.14 -8.07
N ILE A 343 -9.41 -13.30 -7.91
CA ILE A 343 -10.58 -13.69 -8.71
C ILE A 343 -11.82 -13.49 -7.85
N VAL A 344 -12.75 -12.68 -8.35
CA VAL A 344 -14.04 -12.43 -7.70
C VAL A 344 -15.09 -13.33 -8.33
N PHE A 345 -15.61 -14.28 -7.56
CA PHE A 345 -16.74 -15.13 -7.93
C PHE A 345 -18.08 -14.46 -7.54
N PRO A 346 -19.23 -14.98 -7.99
CA PRO A 346 -20.53 -14.45 -7.59
C PRO A 346 -20.82 -14.55 -6.08
N ASP A 347 -20.17 -15.49 -5.39
CA ASP A 347 -20.40 -15.85 -3.99
C ASP A 347 -19.23 -15.54 -3.05
N ASP A 348 -18.00 -15.45 -3.54
CA ASP A 348 -16.80 -15.13 -2.76
C ASP A 348 -15.67 -14.52 -3.62
N SER A 349 -14.48 -14.32 -3.04
CA SER A 349 -13.26 -14.07 -3.81
C SER A 349 -12.12 -14.96 -3.34
N GLN A 350 -11.20 -15.28 -4.25
CA GLN A 350 -10.00 -16.07 -3.96
C GLN A 350 -8.75 -15.34 -4.46
N LYS A 351 -7.67 -15.44 -3.69
CA LYS A 351 -6.41 -14.74 -3.92
C LYS A 351 -5.25 -15.70 -4.08
N TRP A 352 -4.37 -15.41 -5.02
CA TRP A 352 -3.09 -16.10 -5.20
C TRP A 352 -1.98 -15.10 -5.52
N TYR A 353 -0.75 -15.52 -5.31
CA TYR A 353 0.41 -14.77 -5.73
C TYR A 353 1.52 -15.66 -6.32
N PHE A 354 2.38 -15.02 -7.12
CA PHE A 354 3.54 -15.60 -7.77
C PHE A 354 4.74 -14.69 -7.54
N ASP A 355 5.85 -15.25 -7.06
CA ASP A 355 7.07 -14.50 -6.78
C ASP A 355 8.11 -14.73 -7.89
N PHE A 356 8.35 -13.70 -8.70
CA PHE A 356 9.31 -13.75 -9.82
C PHE A 356 10.77 -13.61 -9.36
N SER A 357 11.02 -13.30 -8.08
CA SER A 357 12.36 -13.34 -7.50
C SER A 357 12.83 -14.76 -7.17
N GLU A 358 11.91 -15.72 -7.10
CA GLU A 358 12.24 -17.11 -6.79
C GLU A 358 12.87 -17.85 -7.97
N GLU A 359 13.71 -18.85 -7.66
CA GLU A 359 14.30 -19.72 -8.68
C GLU A 359 13.21 -20.49 -9.44
N THR A 360 12.20 -20.98 -8.72
CA THR A 360 11.03 -21.65 -9.27
C THR A 360 9.76 -20.86 -8.93
N ILE A 361 9.12 -20.29 -9.94
CA ILE A 361 7.90 -19.48 -9.79
C ILE A 361 6.71 -20.43 -9.58
N GLN A 362 6.15 -20.43 -8.37
CA GLN A 362 5.03 -21.29 -7.99
C GLN A 362 3.83 -20.48 -7.52
N CYS A 363 2.64 -21.02 -7.76
CA CYS A 363 1.38 -20.48 -7.26
C CYS A 363 1.31 -20.66 -5.75
N LYS A 364 0.98 -19.59 -5.03
CA LYS A 364 0.78 -19.59 -3.59
C LYS A 364 -0.57 -18.97 -3.27
N ALA A 365 -1.36 -19.63 -2.44
CA ALA A 365 -2.67 -19.12 -2.04
C ALA A 365 -2.53 -17.95 -1.03
N GLY A 366 -3.50 -17.04 -1.06
CA GLY A 366 -3.60 -15.90 -0.15
C GLY A 366 -2.99 -14.60 -0.70
N ALA A 367 -2.90 -13.61 0.19
CA ALA A 367 -2.28 -12.33 -0.09
C ALA A 367 -0.80 -12.32 0.32
N ASN A 368 0.02 -11.54 -0.38
CA ASN A 368 1.40 -11.28 0.00
C ASN A 368 1.60 -9.80 0.35
N PRO A 369 2.06 -9.45 1.57
CA PRO A 369 2.25 -8.05 1.96
C PRO A 369 3.34 -7.33 1.17
N LEU A 370 4.18 -8.08 0.43
CA LEU A 370 5.23 -7.58 -0.45
C LEU A 370 4.82 -7.52 -1.93
N ALA A 371 3.57 -7.88 -2.25
CA ALA A 371 3.04 -7.80 -3.61
C ALA A 371 3.14 -6.37 -4.17
N ASN A 372 3.49 -6.26 -5.44
CA ASN A 372 3.77 -4.98 -6.10
C ASN A 372 3.11 -4.83 -7.49
N VAL A 373 2.53 -5.89 -8.04
CA VAL A 373 1.71 -5.88 -9.27
C VAL A 373 0.41 -6.62 -8.99
N PHE A 374 -0.74 -6.03 -9.34
CA PHE A 374 -2.06 -6.51 -8.90
C PHE A 374 -3.05 -6.61 -10.08
N ASN A 375 -3.77 -7.72 -10.15
CA ASN A 375 -4.97 -7.87 -10.99
C ASN A 375 -6.15 -8.36 -10.12
N ILE A 376 -7.30 -7.69 -10.24
CA ILE A 376 -8.57 -8.09 -9.64
C ILE A 376 -9.55 -8.29 -10.80
N ILE A 377 -10.04 -9.51 -11.02
CA ILE A 377 -10.88 -9.84 -12.18
C ILE A 377 -12.12 -10.65 -11.77
N THR A 378 -13.28 -10.36 -12.39
CA THR A 378 -14.47 -11.19 -12.18
C THR A 378 -14.31 -12.56 -12.82
N ALA A 379 -14.73 -13.61 -12.12
CA ALA A 379 -14.59 -15.00 -12.52
C ALA A 379 -15.27 -15.27 -13.87
N SER A 380 -16.48 -14.77 -14.09
CA SER A 380 -17.22 -14.95 -15.33
C SER A 380 -16.51 -14.33 -16.53
N SER A 381 -15.92 -13.14 -16.37
CA SER A 381 -15.12 -12.51 -17.42
C SER A 381 -13.84 -13.30 -17.70
N PHE A 382 -13.18 -13.80 -16.66
CA PHE A 382 -11.94 -14.57 -16.81
C PHE A 382 -12.22 -15.93 -17.47
N TYR A 383 -13.27 -16.62 -17.03
CA TYR A 383 -13.72 -17.88 -17.61
C TYR A 383 -14.18 -17.74 -19.06
N GLY A 384 -14.87 -16.66 -19.41
CA GLY A 384 -15.20 -16.34 -20.80
C GLY A 384 -13.95 -16.18 -21.68
N VAL A 385 -12.89 -15.57 -21.15
CA VAL A 385 -11.58 -15.53 -21.83
C VAL A 385 -10.96 -16.93 -21.95
N LEU A 386 -11.00 -17.75 -20.88
CA LEU A 386 -10.50 -19.14 -20.91
C LEU A 386 -11.17 -20.00 -21.97
N LYS A 387 -12.47 -19.79 -22.20
CA LYS A 387 -13.26 -20.52 -23.21
C LYS A 387 -13.16 -19.92 -24.62
N CYS A 388 -12.43 -18.81 -24.77
CA CYS A 388 -12.41 -18.00 -25.99
C CYS A 388 -13.83 -17.56 -26.42
N ASP A 389 -14.71 -17.28 -25.46
CA ASP A 389 -16.04 -16.71 -25.68
C ASP A 389 -16.01 -15.17 -25.57
N LYS A 390 -15.00 -14.65 -24.87
CA LYS A 390 -14.74 -13.21 -24.70
C LYS A 390 -13.32 -12.90 -25.16
N THR A 391 -13.13 -11.71 -25.73
CA THR A 391 -11.80 -11.18 -26.04
C THR A 391 -11.12 -10.63 -24.77
N TRP A 392 -9.82 -10.38 -24.83
CA TRP A 392 -9.08 -9.75 -23.73
C TRP A 392 -9.55 -8.31 -23.42
N ASP A 393 -10.14 -7.63 -24.42
CA ASP A 393 -10.68 -6.28 -24.22
C ASP A 393 -11.91 -6.26 -23.32
N TYR A 394 -12.69 -7.35 -23.31
CA TYR A 394 -13.95 -7.39 -22.56
C TYR A 394 -13.73 -7.18 -21.05
N PRO A 395 -12.80 -7.91 -20.38
CA PRO A 395 -12.50 -7.62 -18.99
C PRO A 395 -12.04 -6.18 -18.72
N GLY A 396 -11.11 -5.67 -19.53
CA GLY A 396 -10.51 -4.35 -19.32
C GLY A 396 -11.46 -3.20 -19.59
N THR A 397 -12.06 -3.16 -20.78
CA THR A 397 -12.95 -2.07 -21.22
C THR A 397 -14.32 -2.10 -20.52
N GLY A 398 -14.77 -3.28 -20.09
CA GLY A 398 -15.99 -3.46 -19.30
C GLY A 398 -15.82 -3.15 -17.80
N GLY A 399 -14.59 -2.91 -17.32
CA GLY A 399 -14.31 -2.68 -15.90
C GLY A 399 -14.40 -3.94 -15.03
N HIS A 400 -14.41 -5.13 -15.65
CA HIS A 400 -14.41 -6.44 -14.98
C HIS A 400 -13.00 -6.91 -14.59
N LEU A 401 -11.97 -6.23 -15.10
CA LEU A 401 -10.59 -6.34 -14.67
C LEU A 401 -10.13 -4.96 -14.17
N ARG A 402 -9.60 -4.93 -12.94
CA ARG A 402 -8.95 -3.77 -12.34
C ARG A 402 -7.50 -4.12 -12.03
N ALA A 403 -6.58 -3.21 -12.29
CA ALA A 403 -5.16 -3.44 -12.06
C ALA A 403 -4.47 -2.18 -11.55
N PHE A 404 -3.44 -2.38 -10.72
CA PHE A 404 -2.57 -1.31 -10.25
C PHE A 404 -1.20 -1.90 -9.88
N GLU A 405 -0.22 -1.02 -9.71
CA GLU A 405 1.13 -1.42 -9.34
C GLU A 405 1.76 -0.42 -8.36
N LYS A 406 2.75 -0.92 -7.62
CA LYS A 406 3.66 -0.14 -6.79
C LYS A 406 5.08 -0.68 -6.99
N LEU A 407 5.49 -0.80 -8.25
CA LEU A 407 6.75 -1.43 -8.65
C LEU A 407 7.92 -0.45 -8.54
N TYR A 408 8.88 -0.78 -7.67
CA TYR A 408 10.15 -0.07 -7.49
C TYR A 408 11.18 -0.99 -6.82
N ILE A 409 12.46 -0.61 -6.92
CA ILE A 409 13.54 -1.15 -6.11
C ILE A 409 14.04 -0.06 -5.16
N ALA A 410 14.05 -0.35 -3.85
CA ALA A 410 14.68 0.51 -2.87
C ALA A 410 16.22 0.39 -2.95
N SER A 411 16.91 1.52 -2.87
CA SER A 411 18.37 1.61 -2.91
C SER A 411 18.89 2.70 -1.96
N THR A 412 20.20 2.75 -1.75
CA THR A 412 20.86 3.82 -0.98
C THR A 412 20.64 5.22 -1.56
N HIS A 413 20.16 5.35 -2.80
CA HIS A 413 19.87 6.61 -3.46
C HIS A 413 18.35 6.93 -3.50
N GLY A 414 17.50 6.12 -2.86
CA GLY A 414 16.04 6.21 -2.92
C GLY A 414 15.42 5.11 -3.77
N THR A 415 14.19 5.31 -4.23
CA THR A 415 13.46 4.33 -5.05
C THR A 415 13.80 4.48 -6.54
N ILE A 416 14.12 3.37 -7.20
CA ILE A 416 14.33 3.27 -8.65
C ILE A 416 13.10 2.58 -9.26
N ARG A 417 12.62 3.06 -10.41
CA ARG A 417 11.41 2.57 -11.07
C ARG A 417 11.70 2.08 -12.49
N PRO A 418 10.93 1.11 -13.02
CA PRO A 418 10.99 0.73 -14.42
C PRO A 418 10.53 1.89 -15.33
N ASP A 419 11.03 1.90 -16.57
CA ASP A 419 10.39 2.66 -17.64
C ASP A 419 9.05 1.96 -17.97
N ILE A 420 7.94 2.68 -17.86
CA ILE A 420 6.58 2.11 -18.04
C ILE A 420 6.42 1.48 -19.42
N LYS A 421 7.24 1.85 -20.42
CA LYS A 421 7.23 1.21 -21.74
C LYS A 421 7.87 -0.17 -21.78
N SER A 422 8.71 -0.54 -20.81
CA SER A 422 9.46 -1.80 -20.81
C SER A 422 8.77 -2.95 -20.09
N VAL A 423 7.82 -2.66 -19.18
CA VAL A 423 7.09 -3.70 -18.42
C VAL A 423 5.64 -3.72 -18.88
N ASN A 424 5.22 -4.79 -19.55
CA ASN A 424 3.80 -5.07 -19.71
C ASN A 424 3.24 -5.38 -18.32
N ILE A 425 2.30 -4.59 -17.81
CA ILE A 425 1.93 -4.62 -16.38
C ILE A 425 1.06 -5.85 -16.03
N SER A 426 0.50 -6.57 -17.01
CA SER A 426 -0.38 -7.71 -16.74
C SER A 426 0.18 -9.05 -17.25
N PRO A 427 0.62 -9.95 -16.35
CA PRO A 427 0.99 -11.32 -16.71
C PRO A 427 -0.13 -12.09 -17.42
N LEU A 428 -1.38 -11.85 -17.05
CA LEU A 428 -2.53 -12.47 -17.71
C LEU A 428 -2.66 -12.05 -19.18
N ALA A 429 -2.38 -10.79 -19.51
CA ALA A 429 -2.42 -10.33 -20.91
C ALA A 429 -1.38 -11.05 -21.78
N LEU A 430 -0.24 -11.44 -21.20
CA LEU A 430 0.79 -12.25 -21.87
C LEU A 430 0.34 -13.71 -22.03
N ARG A 431 -0.35 -14.27 -21.02
CA ARG A 431 -0.95 -15.62 -21.08
C ARG A 431 -2.07 -15.74 -22.11
N PHE A 432 -2.79 -14.64 -22.32
CA PHE A 432 -3.99 -14.52 -23.15
C PHE A 432 -3.79 -13.48 -24.27
N PRO A 433 -2.96 -13.78 -25.28
CA PRO A 433 -2.58 -12.80 -26.30
C PRO A 433 -3.77 -12.35 -27.14
N TYR A 434 -3.91 -11.02 -27.26
CA TYR A 434 -5.04 -10.33 -27.89
C TYR A 434 -5.42 -10.92 -29.26
N GLU A 435 -4.50 -10.95 -30.22
CA GLU A 435 -4.80 -11.34 -31.62
C GLU A 435 -5.40 -12.75 -31.73
N LYS A 436 -4.84 -13.72 -31.01
CA LYS A 436 -5.31 -15.12 -31.05
C LYS A 436 -6.72 -15.26 -30.47
N LEU A 437 -6.99 -14.56 -29.37
CA LEU A 437 -8.32 -14.56 -28.74
C LEU A 437 -9.33 -13.81 -29.60
N PHE A 438 -8.94 -12.65 -30.12
CA PHE A 438 -9.78 -11.81 -30.96
C PHE A 438 -10.25 -12.56 -32.21
N GLU A 439 -9.32 -13.21 -32.92
CA GLU A 439 -9.63 -14.04 -34.08
C GLU A 439 -10.60 -15.18 -33.73
N SER A 440 -10.34 -15.91 -32.63
CA SER A 440 -11.16 -17.04 -32.20
C SER A 440 -12.60 -16.61 -31.86
N VAL A 441 -12.76 -15.51 -31.13
CA VAL A 441 -14.08 -14.96 -30.76
C VAL A 441 -14.81 -14.45 -31.99
N LEU A 442 -14.12 -13.75 -32.89
CA LEU A 442 -14.72 -13.21 -34.10
C LEU A 442 -15.28 -14.31 -35.01
N TYR A 443 -14.54 -15.41 -35.20
CA TYR A 443 -15.06 -16.54 -35.99
C TYR A 443 -16.30 -17.17 -35.36
N LYS A 444 -16.35 -17.33 -34.02
CA LYS A 444 -17.55 -17.83 -33.33
C LYS A 444 -18.75 -16.90 -33.54
N GLU A 445 -18.55 -15.59 -33.41
CA GLU A 445 -19.60 -14.59 -33.63
C GLU A 445 -20.08 -14.59 -35.10
N VAL A 446 -19.16 -14.66 -36.06
CA VAL A 446 -19.50 -14.79 -37.49
C VAL A 446 -20.28 -16.08 -37.76
N GLU A 447 -19.90 -17.21 -37.18
CA GLU A 447 -20.62 -18.47 -37.35
C GLU A 447 -22.03 -18.41 -36.74
N LYS A 448 -22.16 -17.81 -35.55
CA LYS A 448 -23.44 -17.62 -34.85
C LYS A 448 -24.38 -16.74 -35.67
N TRP A 449 -23.99 -15.50 -35.95
CA TRP A 449 -24.83 -14.53 -36.63
C TRP A 449 -24.95 -14.81 -38.13
N GLY A 450 -23.95 -15.44 -38.74
CA GLY A 450 -24.01 -15.93 -40.11
C GLY A 450 -25.06 -17.02 -40.29
N ARG A 451 -25.26 -17.91 -39.30
CA ARG A 451 -26.39 -18.86 -39.32
C ARG A 451 -27.73 -18.18 -39.09
N GLU A 452 -27.78 -17.21 -38.20
CA GLU A 452 -29.03 -16.51 -37.83
C GLU A 452 -29.56 -15.61 -38.96
N TYR A 453 -28.67 -14.83 -39.59
CA TYR A 453 -29.03 -13.81 -40.58
C TYR A 453 -28.53 -14.09 -42.00
N GLY A 454 -27.63 -15.06 -42.21
CA GLY A 454 -27.00 -15.31 -43.51
C GLY A 454 -27.89 -16.02 -44.54
N ASN A 455 -29.08 -16.48 -44.16
CA ASN A 455 -30.04 -17.15 -45.04
C ASN A 455 -31.10 -16.23 -45.66
N HIS A 456 -30.96 -14.91 -45.54
CA HIS A 456 -31.75 -14.03 -46.39
C HIS A 456 -31.28 -14.21 -47.84
N GLN A 457 -32.08 -14.90 -48.66
CA GLN A 457 -31.87 -14.97 -50.10
C GLN A 457 -31.76 -13.55 -50.64
N ILE A 458 -30.53 -13.11 -50.90
CA ILE A 458 -30.28 -11.90 -51.66
C ILE A 458 -30.72 -12.26 -53.08
N GLU A 459 -31.87 -11.73 -53.52
CA GLU A 459 -32.24 -11.72 -54.92
C GLU A 459 -31.07 -11.08 -55.69
N ASP A 460 -30.47 -11.89 -56.56
CA ASP A 460 -29.17 -11.68 -57.21
C ASP A 460 -29.25 -10.63 -58.33
N GLU A 461 -29.97 -9.53 -58.13
CA GLU A 461 -30.35 -8.62 -59.23
C GLU A 461 -29.31 -7.54 -59.55
N ASN A 462 -28.22 -7.36 -58.78
CA ASN A 462 -27.14 -6.45 -59.17
C ASN A 462 -25.79 -6.81 -58.51
N LYS A 463 -25.08 -7.82 -59.03
CA LYS A 463 -23.69 -8.10 -58.64
C LYS A 463 -22.75 -6.96 -59.10
N THR A 464 -22.56 -5.96 -58.26
CA THR A 464 -21.48 -4.97 -58.44
C THR A 464 -20.21 -5.50 -57.78
N ALA A 465 -19.07 -5.43 -58.47
CA ALA A 465 -17.76 -5.80 -57.92
C ALA A 465 -16.94 -4.54 -57.63
N MET A 466 -16.00 -4.60 -56.67
CA MET A 466 -15.03 -3.53 -56.45
C MET A 466 -13.71 -3.91 -57.13
N MET A 467 -13.19 -3.05 -58.00
CA MET A 467 -11.84 -3.16 -58.58
C MET A 467 -10.89 -2.24 -57.83
N LYS A 468 -9.74 -2.76 -57.40
CA LYS A 468 -8.68 -1.96 -56.77
C LYS A 468 -7.72 -1.44 -57.83
N LEU A 469 -7.57 -0.13 -57.94
CA LEU A 469 -6.65 0.55 -58.86
C LEU A 469 -5.75 1.48 -58.05
N GLY A 470 -4.52 1.00 -57.76
CA GLY A 470 -3.64 1.63 -56.77
C GLY A 470 -4.24 1.58 -55.36
N ASN A 471 -4.42 2.76 -54.75
CA ASN A 471 -5.02 2.92 -53.42
C ASN A 471 -6.54 3.20 -53.47
N THR A 472 -7.14 3.19 -54.67
CA THR A 472 -8.56 3.51 -54.87
C THR A 472 -9.37 2.25 -55.17
N LEU A 473 -10.53 2.09 -54.53
CA LEU A 473 -11.52 1.06 -54.86
C LEU A 473 -12.62 1.67 -55.74
N ILE A 474 -12.84 1.11 -56.93
CA ILE A 474 -13.83 1.57 -57.92
C ILE A 474 -14.92 0.51 -58.06
N ARG A 475 -16.20 0.91 -58.00
CA ARG A 475 -17.34 0.01 -58.20
C ARG A 475 -17.57 -0.23 -59.70
N VAL A 476 -17.60 -1.49 -60.11
CA VAL A 476 -17.87 -1.93 -61.48
C VAL A 476 -19.31 -2.44 -61.57
N PHE A 477 -20.08 -1.88 -62.50
CA PHE A 477 -21.46 -2.28 -62.78
C PHE A 477 -21.48 -3.22 -64.02
N PRO A 478 -22.28 -4.30 -64.01
CA PRO A 478 -22.29 -5.31 -65.08
C PRO A 478 -22.58 -4.78 -66.49
N GLN A 479 -23.20 -3.61 -66.63
CA GLN A 479 -23.59 -3.05 -67.93
C GLN A 479 -22.43 -2.45 -68.75
N ASN A 480 -21.20 -2.41 -68.22
CA ASN A 480 -20.06 -1.76 -68.90
C ASN A 480 -19.08 -2.71 -69.62
N LEU A 481 -19.43 -4.00 -69.80
CA LEU A 481 -18.53 -4.98 -70.44
C LEU A 481 -18.75 -5.21 -71.96
N ASN A 482 -19.71 -4.53 -72.60
CA ASN A 482 -20.06 -4.78 -74.01
C ASN A 482 -19.69 -3.66 -75.02
N GLU A 483 -18.91 -2.64 -74.66
CA GLU A 483 -18.54 -1.55 -75.60
C GLU A 483 -17.03 -1.36 -75.86
N GLN A 484 -16.23 -2.45 -75.83
CA GLN A 484 -14.82 -2.39 -76.31
C GLN A 484 -14.44 -3.47 -77.32
N GLN A 485 -15.38 -3.86 -78.18
CA GLN A 485 -15.06 -4.46 -79.48
C GLN A 485 -15.66 -3.60 -80.58
N LEU A 486 -14.86 -2.66 -81.10
CA LEU A 486 -14.81 -2.19 -82.50
C LEU A 486 -14.05 -0.85 -82.53
N MET A 487 -12.76 -0.91 -82.90
CA MET A 487 -12.13 -0.10 -83.95
C MET A 487 -10.60 -0.29 -83.88
N THR A 488 -10.13 -1.29 -84.61
CA THR A 488 -8.82 -1.29 -85.26
C THR A 488 -8.89 -0.45 -86.55
N THR A 489 -7.72 -0.01 -87.04
CA THR A 489 -7.41 0.74 -88.29
C THR A 489 -7.61 2.26 -88.21
N SER A 490 -6.75 3.16 -88.71
CA SER A 490 -5.44 3.12 -89.42
C SER A 490 -4.95 4.58 -89.63
N VAL A 491 -3.62 4.76 -89.71
CA VAL A 491 -2.83 5.96 -90.13
C VAL A 491 -2.72 7.09 -89.11
#